data_AF-A0AAW2SGX9-F1
#
_entry.id   AF-A0AAW2SGX9-F1
#
_cell.length_a   1.000
_cell.length_b   1.000
_cell.length_c   1.000
_cell.angle_alpha   90.00
_cell.angle_beta   90.00
_cell.angle_gamma   90.00
#
_symmetry.space_group_name_H-M   'P 1'
#
loop_
_entity.id
_entity.type
_entity.pdbx_description
1 polymer ?
#
loop_
_entity_poly.entity_id
_entity_poly.type
_entity_poly.pdbx_seq_one_letter_code
_entity_poly.pdbx_strand_id
1 'polypeptide(L)'
;MEAAGIHETTYNSIMKCDEDIMEVLYGNIVLGGGSTMFPGFADRMRKEITDLAPRSMKIKVVAPPYRRYTVWIGGSILAFLGTFQQVMRICVSKTNPPLYSSNFPLVSSKKIQNCAKTKLLEVLSYECSICWLY
;
A
#
# COMPACT_ATOMS: atom_id res chain seq x y z
N MET A 1 -20.57 -17.78 11.10
CA MET A 1 -19.50 -17.69 10.09
C MET A 1 -18.26 -17.23 10.84
N GLU A 2 -17.36 -18.14 11.16
CA GLU A 2 -16.12 -17.82 11.88
C GLU A 2 -15.10 -17.32 10.87
N ALA A 3 -14.71 -16.05 10.98
CA ALA A 3 -13.64 -15.48 10.16
C ALA A 3 -12.32 -15.62 10.92
N ALA A 4 -11.28 -16.06 10.20
CA ALA A 4 -9.93 -16.14 10.73
C ALA A 4 -9.44 -14.76 11.22
N GLY A 5 -8.52 -14.77 12.18
CA GLY A 5 -7.88 -13.54 12.65
C GLY A 5 -7.14 -12.81 11.53
N ILE A 6 -6.94 -11.50 11.68
CA ILE A 6 -6.21 -10.71 10.68
C ILE A 6 -4.76 -11.16 10.51
N HIS A 7 -4.11 -11.62 11.60
CA HIS A 7 -2.77 -12.19 11.56
C HIS A 7 -2.74 -13.49 10.74
N GLU A 8 -3.71 -14.37 10.95
CA GLU A 8 -3.82 -15.66 10.27
C GLU A 8 -4.13 -15.48 8.79
N THR A 9 -5.06 -14.58 8.47
CA THR A 9 -5.39 -14.23 7.08
C THR A 9 -4.17 -13.68 6.36
N THR A 10 -3.40 -12.79 7.01
CA THR A 10 -2.18 -12.22 6.45
C THR A 10 -1.11 -13.29 6.21
N TYR A 11 -0.87 -14.17 7.19
CA TYR A 11 0.04 -15.30 7.06
C TYR A 11 -0.36 -16.23 5.91
N ASN A 12 -1.64 -16.61 5.85
CA ASN A 12 -2.17 -17.48 4.80
C ASN A 12 -2.05 -16.86 3.40
N SER A 13 -2.20 -15.55 3.28
CA SER A 13 -1.96 -14.83 2.02
C SER A 13 -0.49 -14.87 1.61
N ILE A 14 0.44 -14.67 2.54
CA ILE A 14 1.88 -14.67 2.24
C ILE A 14 2.37 -16.10 1.94
N MET A 15 1.85 -17.12 2.61
CA MET A 15 2.21 -18.52 2.34
C MET A 15 1.74 -19.02 0.97
N LYS A 16 0.75 -18.38 0.36
CA LYS A 16 0.30 -18.67 -1.01
C LYS A 16 1.16 -17.99 -2.08
N CYS A 17 2.03 -17.07 -1.69
CA CYS A 17 2.95 -16.38 -2.58
C CYS A 17 4.23 -17.20 -2.79
N ASP A 18 4.97 -16.91 -3.86
CA ASP A 18 6.26 -17.55 -4.13
C ASP A 18 7.29 -17.22 -3.04
N GLU A 19 8.20 -18.16 -2.75
CA GLU A 19 9.20 -18.05 -1.68
C GLU A 19 10.07 -16.79 -1.83
N ASP A 20 10.45 -16.43 -3.06
CA ASP A 20 11.27 -15.26 -3.39
C ASP A 20 10.64 -13.93 -2.96
N ILE A 21 9.29 -13.85 -2.93
CA ILE A 21 8.58 -12.63 -2.56
C ILE A 21 8.19 -12.59 -1.09
N MET A 22 8.24 -13.73 -0.38
CA MET A 22 7.89 -13.79 1.04
C MET A 22 8.77 -12.88 1.89
N GLU A 23 10.09 -12.87 1.66
CA GLU A 23 11.02 -11.99 2.39
C GLU A 23 10.63 -10.51 2.21
N VAL A 24 10.28 -10.12 0.99
CA VAL A 24 9.85 -8.76 0.68
C VAL A 24 8.53 -8.42 1.36
N LEU A 25 7.59 -9.36 1.41
CA LEU A 25 6.27 -9.14 2.01
C LEU A 25 6.36 -8.99 3.53
N TYR A 26 7.07 -9.88 4.23
CA TYR A 26 7.26 -9.78 5.69
C TYR A 26 8.08 -8.54 6.09
N GLY A 27 9.01 -8.11 5.23
CA GLY A 27 9.80 -6.90 5.44
C GLY A 27 9.07 -5.58 5.17
N ASN A 28 7.86 -5.61 4.60
CA ASN A 28 7.15 -4.40 4.15
C ASN A 28 5.65 -4.40 4.51
N ILE A 29 5.31 -4.73 5.77
CA ILE A 29 3.93 -4.66 6.24
C ILE A 29 3.62 -3.22 6.68
N VAL A 30 2.70 -2.54 5.99
CA VAL A 30 2.31 -1.15 6.28
C VAL A 30 0.89 -1.09 6.81
N LEU A 31 0.70 -0.46 7.97
CA LEU A 31 -0.61 -0.29 8.59
C LEU A 31 -1.27 1.01 8.15
N GLY A 32 -2.44 0.90 7.53
CA GLY A 32 -3.28 2.03 7.08
C GLY A 32 -4.66 2.06 7.74
N GLY A 33 -5.33 3.20 7.66
CA GLY A 33 -6.73 3.35 8.08
C GLY A 33 -6.93 3.64 9.58
N GLY A 34 -8.17 3.97 9.94
CA GLY A 34 -8.54 4.36 11.31
C GLY A 34 -8.47 3.21 12.32
N SER A 35 -8.88 2.01 11.93
CA SER A 35 -8.92 0.84 12.83
C SER A 35 -7.55 0.32 13.27
N THR A 36 -6.46 0.76 12.64
CA THR A 36 -5.10 0.40 13.07
C THR A 36 -4.52 1.40 14.07
N MET A 37 -5.22 2.52 14.35
CA MET A 37 -4.78 3.57 15.27
C MET A 37 -4.97 3.23 16.75
N PHE A 38 -5.58 2.08 17.07
CA PHE A 38 -5.67 1.65 18.47
C PHE A 38 -4.26 1.51 19.09
N PRO A 39 -4.08 1.94 20.35
CA PRO A 39 -2.80 1.87 21.02
C PRO A 39 -2.32 0.41 21.11
N GLY A 40 -1.04 0.17 20.80
CA GLY A 40 -0.44 -1.18 20.83
C GLY A 40 -0.87 -2.12 19.70
N PHE A 41 -1.70 -1.69 18.74
CA PHE A 41 -2.12 -2.53 17.63
C PHE A 41 -0.94 -2.97 16.75
N ALA A 42 0.00 -2.05 16.47
CA ALA A 42 1.18 -2.35 15.66
C ALA A 42 2.08 -3.39 16.33
N ASP A 43 2.29 -3.26 17.64
CA ASP A 43 3.11 -4.19 18.42
C ASP A 43 2.46 -5.57 18.51
N ARG A 44 1.14 -5.61 18.74
CA ARG A 44 0.37 -6.86 18.73
C ARG A 44 0.49 -7.56 17.38
N MET A 45 0.27 -6.84 16.29
CA MET A 45 0.35 -7.43 14.94
C MET A 45 1.75 -7.93 14.62
N ARG A 46 2.78 -7.19 15.02
CA ARG A 46 4.18 -7.63 14.87
C ARG A 46 4.43 -8.92 15.64
N LYS A 47 3.96 -9.02 16.89
CA LYS A 47 4.12 -10.21 17.72
C LYS A 47 3.42 -11.43 17.08
N GLU A 48 2.14 -11.31 16.75
CA GLU A 48 1.34 -12.40 16.18
C GLU A 48 1.94 -12.92 14.85
N ILE A 49 2.45 -12.03 14.00
CA ILE A 49 3.11 -12.44 12.75
C ILE A 49 4.48 -13.08 13.03
N THR A 50 5.22 -12.62 14.04
CA THR A 50 6.51 -13.22 14.44
C THR A 50 6.33 -14.62 15.01
N ASP A 51 5.24 -14.87 15.70
CA ASP A 51 4.92 -16.19 16.26
C ASP A 51 4.54 -17.20 15.17
N LEU A 52 3.97 -16.75 14.06
CA LEU A 52 3.54 -17.60 12.93
C LEU A 52 4.60 -17.78 11.83
N ALA A 53 5.43 -16.78 11.60
CA ALA A 53 6.38 -16.79 10.49
C ALA A 53 7.61 -17.68 10.76
N PRO A 54 8.27 -18.19 9.71
CA PRO A 54 9.53 -18.93 9.84
C PRO A 54 10.62 -18.06 10.48
N ARG A 55 11.44 -18.66 11.37
CA ARG A 55 12.50 -17.95 12.11
C ARG A 55 13.58 -17.30 11.23
N SER A 56 13.65 -17.64 9.95
CA SER A 56 14.59 -17.05 8.98
C SER A 56 14.17 -15.66 8.49
N MET A 57 12.89 -15.27 8.65
CA MET A 57 12.35 -14.05 8.05
C MET A 57 12.41 -12.84 8.99
N LYS A 58 12.84 -11.70 8.44
CA LYS A 58 12.89 -10.42 9.16
C LYS A 58 11.57 -9.67 8.99
N ILE A 59 10.79 -9.62 10.06
CA ILE A 59 9.45 -9.01 10.04
C ILE A 59 9.53 -7.54 10.43
N LYS A 60 8.98 -6.69 9.58
CA LYS A 60 8.92 -5.25 9.80
C LYS A 60 7.50 -4.75 9.56
N VAL A 61 6.87 -4.31 10.64
CA VAL A 61 5.55 -3.66 10.64
C VAL A 61 5.77 -2.16 10.79
N VAL A 62 5.32 -1.38 9.82
CA VAL A 62 5.45 0.08 9.79
C VAL A 62 4.08 0.70 10.03
N ALA A 63 3.98 1.52 11.07
CA ALA A 63 2.78 2.26 11.43
C ALA A 63 3.06 3.77 11.36
N PRO A 64 2.77 4.44 10.23
CA PRO A 64 2.95 5.89 10.12
C PRO A 64 2.02 6.64 11.09
N PRO A 65 2.46 7.77 11.69
CA PRO A 65 1.62 8.53 12.61
C PRO A 65 0.39 9.15 11.93
N TYR A 66 0.47 9.50 10.64
CA TYR A 66 -0.61 10.08 9.82
C TYR A 66 -1.38 9.06 8.98
N ARG A 67 -1.40 7.78 9.37
CA ARG A 67 -2.04 6.67 8.64
C ARG A 67 -3.56 6.74 8.42
N ARG A 68 -4.24 7.73 9.01
CA ARG A 68 -5.64 8.06 8.69
C ARG A 68 -5.80 8.75 7.33
N TYR A 69 -4.77 9.44 6.87
CA TYR A 69 -4.78 10.22 5.62
C TYR A 69 -3.95 9.58 4.51
N THR A 70 -3.20 8.51 4.80
CA THR A 70 -2.29 7.88 3.83
C THR A 70 -3.00 7.42 2.56
N VAL A 71 -4.25 6.97 2.66
CA VAL A 71 -5.06 6.57 1.49
C VAL A 71 -5.35 7.77 0.59
N TRP A 72 -5.75 8.91 1.16
CA TRP A 72 -6.07 10.11 0.39
C TRP A 72 -4.82 10.75 -0.22
N ILE A 73 -3.74 10.84 0.55
CA ILE A 73 -2.44 11.34 0.09
C ILE A 73 -1.89 10.46 -1.05
N GLY A 74 -2.00 9.13 -0.92
CA GLY A 74 -1.58 8.21 -1.97
C GLY A 74 -2.40 8.40 -3.26
N GLY A 75 -3.71 8.63 -3.12
CA GLY A 75 -4.61 8.91 -4.24
C GLY A 75 -4.31 10.23 -4.95
N SER A 76 -4.06 11.31 -4.21
CA SER A 76 -3.73 12.63 -4.80
C SER A 76 -2.39 12.60 -5.53
N ILE A 77 -1.37 11.95 -4.95
CA ILE A 77 -0.08 11.74 -5.61
C ILE A 77 -0.28 10.93 -6.90
N LEU A 78 -1.04 9.84 -6.85
CA LEU A 78 -1.28 8.99 -8.01
C LEU A 78 -1.96 9.76 -9.15
N ALA A 79 -2.96 10.60 -8.83
CA ALA A 79 -3.66 11.44 -9.80
C ALA A 79 -2.77 12.52 -10.43
N PHE A 80 -1.76 13.01 -9.69
CA PHE A 80 -0.83 14.04 -10.15
C PHE A 80 0.35 13.49 -10.97
N LEU A 81 0.68 12.20 -10.87
CA LEU A 81 1.79 11.63 -11.62
C LEU A 81 1.53 11.71 -13.13
N GLY A 82 2.45 12.27 -13.91
CA GLY A 82 2.32 12.36 -15.38
C GLY A 82 2.19 10.99 -16.07
N THR A 83 2.64 9.90 -15.43
CA THR A 83 2.40 8.53 -15.88
C THR A 83 0.95 8.10 -15.77
N PHE A 84 0.13 8.76 -14.95
CA PHE A 84 -1.31 8.52 -14.87
C PHE A 84 -1.98 8.64 -16.24
N GLN A 85 -1.46 9.52 -17.10
CA GLN A 85 -1.88 9.64 -18.49
C GLN A 85 -1.41 8.49 -19.39
N GLN A 86 -0.29 7.82 -19.12
CA GLN A 86 0.13 6.65 -19.90
C GLN A 86 -0.57 5.36 -19.41
N VAL A 87 -0.96 5.33 -18.14
CA VAL A 87 -1.89 4.32 -17.58
C VAL A 87 -3.36 4.73 -17.84
N MET A 88 -3.61 5.46 -18.95
CA MET A 88 -4.93 5.99 -19.37
C MET A 88 -6.03 4.95 -19.55
N ARG A 89 -5.74 3.64 -19.43
CA ARG A 89 -6.76 2.59 -19.29
C ARG A 89 -7.49 2.60 -17.94
N ILE A 90 -6.97 3.31 -16.92
CA ILE A 90 -7.64 3.46 -15.62
C ILE A 90 -8.68 4.60 -15.68
N CYS A 91 -8.44 5.64 -16.47
CA CYS A 91 -9.36 6.77 -16.61
C CYS A 91 -10.51 6.41 -17.56
N VAL A 92 -11.70 6.19 -17.02
CA VAL A 92 -12.91 6.02 -17.83
C VAL A 92 -13.51 7.38 -18.13
N SER A 93 -13.41 7.84 -19.37
CA SER A 93 -14.05 9.08 -19.83
C SER A 93 -15.50 8.81 -20.27
N LYS A 94 -16.37 9.80 -20.09
CA LYS A 94 -17.78 9.71 -20.55
C LYS A 94 -17.91 9.65 -22.08
N THR A 95 -16.90 10.10 -22.80
CA THR A 95 -16.90 10.24 -24.27
C THR A 95 -16.32 9.05 -25.01
N ASN A 96 -15.68 8.09 -24.31
CA ASN A 96 -15.19 6.83 -24.87
C ASN A 96 -15.24 5.73 -23.79
N PRO A 97 -16.40 5.07 -23.58
CA PRO A 97 -16.45 3.91 -22.69
C PRO A 97 -15.49 2.83 -23.21
N PRO A 98 -14.68 2.19 -22.35
CA PRO A 98 -13.76 1.16 -22.80
C PRO A 98 -14.56 0.00 -23.40
N LEU A 99 -14.31 -0.33 -24.67
CA LEU A 99 -14.67 -1.63 -25.20
C LEU A 99 -13.96 -2.66 -24.31
N TYR A 100 -14.73 -3.41 -23.53
CA TYR A 100 -14.25 -4.39 -22.57
C TYR A 100 -13.41 -5.45 -23.30
N SER A 101 -12.10 -5.24 -23.34
CA SER A 101 -11.12 -6.28 -23.62
C SER A 101 -10.57 -6.71 -22.27
N SER A 102 -10.84 -7.96 -21.91
CA SER A 102 -10.52 -8.63 -20.65
C SER A 102 -9.02 -8.73 -20.32
N ASN A 103 -8.13 -8.08 -21.07
CA ASN A 103 -6.69 -8.20 -20.90
C ASN A 103 -6.09 -6.87 -20.42
N PHE A 104 -6.04 -6.71 -19.10
CA PHE A 104 -5.15 -5.74 -18.46
C PHE A 104 -3.70 -6.24 -18.57
N PRO A 105 -2.76 -5.46 -19.14
CA PRO A 105 -1.35 -5.82 -19.10
C PRO A 105 -0.82 -5.68 -17.66
N LEU A 106 -0.18 -6.74 -17.14
CA LEU A 106 0.49 -6.72 -15.85
C LEU A 106 1.64 -5.70 -15.88
N VAL A 107 1.49 -4.60 -15.13
CA VAL A 107 2.58 -3.64 -14.95
C VAL A 107 3.65 -4.31 -14.08
N SER A 108 4.80 -4.63 -14.67
CA SER A 108 5.91 -5.29 -13.99
C SER A 108 6.41 -4.47 -12.78
N SER A 109 6.67 -5.16 -11.66
CA SER A 109 6.99 -4.64 -10.33
C SER A 109 8.25 -3.75 -10.25
N LYS A 110 9.13 -3.80 -11.26
CA LYS A 110 10.44 -3.12 -11.24
C LYS A 110 10.37 -1.59 -11.36
N LYS A 111 9.26 -1.02 -11.86
CA LYS A 111 9.12 0.45 -12.01
C LYS A 111 8.67 1.17 -10.73
N ILE A 112 8.11 0.46 -9.75
CA ILE A 112 7.56 1.07 -8.53
C ILE A 112 8.67 1.46 -7.53
N GLN A 113 9.81 0.76 -7.53
CA GLN A 113 10.88 1.00 -6.55
C GLN A 113 11.66 2.31 -6.74
N ASN A 114 11.74 2.86 -7.95
CA ASN A 114 12.56 4.04 -8.22
C ASN A 114 11.85 5.39 -8.05
N CYS A 115 10.51 5.43 -7.99
CA CYS A 115 9.77 6.69 -7.85
C CYS A 115 9.54 7.10 -6.38
N ALA A 116 9.60 6.15 -5.44
CA ALA A 116 9.28 6.40 -4.04
C ALA A 116 10.36 7.18 -3.27
N LYS A 117 11.62 7.18 -3.72
CA LYS A 117 12.73 7.79 -2.96
C LYS A 117 12.92 9.30 -3.18
N THR A 118 12.46 9.87 -4.30
CA THR A 118 12.84 11.24 -4.68
C THR A 118 11.74 12.28 -4.45
N LYS A 119 10.46 11.90 -4.34
CA LYS A 119 9.33 12.87 -4.30
C LYS A 119 8.59 13.01 -2.97
N LEU A 120 8.89 12.18 -1.96
CA LEU A 120 8.23 12.28 -0.64
C LEU A 120 8.63 13.55 0.13
N LEU A 121 9.81 14.13 -0.13
CA LEU A 121 10.28 15.33 0.56
C LEU A 121 9.76 16.64 -0.06
N GLU A 122 9.44 16.67 -1.37
CA GLU A 122 8.89 17.87 -2.00
C GLU A 122 7.38 18.04 -1.73
N VAL A 123 6.60 16.95 -1.72
CA VAL A 123 5.14 17.05 -1.52
C VAL A 123 4.77 17.51 -0.10
N LEU A 124 5.59 17.19 0.91
CA LEU A 124 5.36 17.67 2.28
C LEU A 124 5.70 19.17 2.45
N SER A 125 6.48 19.76 1.56
CA SER A 125 6.88 21.17 1.67
C SER A 125 5.98 22.15 0.90
N TYR A 126 5.30 21.69 -0.16
CA TYR A 126 4.53 22.59 -1.04
C TYR A 126 3.02 22.63 -0.82
N GLU A 127 2.39 21.61 -0.21
CA GLU A 127 0.92 21.61 -0.03
C GLU A 127 0.42 21.98 1.37
N CYS A 128 1.32 22.21 2.36
CA CYS A 128 0.88 22.67 3.68
C CYS A 128 0.33 24.11 3.70
N SER A 129 0.53 24.90 2.65
CA SER A 129 0.01 26.28 2.55
C SER A 129 -1.36 26.41 1.87
N ILE A 130 -1.91 25.35 1.26
CA ILE A 130 -3.15 25.44 0.46
C ILE A 130 -4.40 24.94 1.20
N CYS A 131 -4.28 24.21 2.32
CA CYS A 131 -5.43 23.72 3.08
C CYS A 131 -5.86 24.58 4.30
N TRP A 132 -5.38 25.83 4.43
CA TRP A 132 -5.86 26.79 5.45
C TRP A 132 -6.68 27.96 4.89
N LEU A 133 -7.14 27.86 3.64
CA LEU A 133 -8.14 28.78 3.07
C LEU A 133 -9.30 27.95 2.52
N TYR A 134 -10.31 27.77 3.37
CA TYR A 134 -11.73 27.42 3.17
C TYR A 134 -12.22 26.36 4.16
#